data_AF-G9A7W7-F1
#
_entry.id   AF-G9A7W7-F1
#
_cell.length_a   1.000
_cell.length_b   1.000
_cell.length_c   1.000
_cell.angle_alpha   90.00
_cell.angle_beta   90.00
_cell.angle_gamma   90.00
#
_symmetry.space_group_name_H-M   'P 1'
#
loop_
_entity.id
_entity.type
_entity.pdbx_description
1 polymer ?
#
loop_
_entity_poly.entity_id
_entity_poly.type
_entity_poly.pdbx_seq_one_letter_code
_entity_poly.pdbx_strand_id
1 'polypeptide(L)'
;MIGDVSERSYEPLALADLRMIASAAMQSLNAVFHRARVAGLYRNRLLLLALAQGSALHYLNGTNGIKDFDVWAYFEAGPAKPFPHRKRWCSDLGPTRFGRHPDDLGYSGRRLDVMGRSIEVVSGESAEDAVRRWLASSAKSAVALRQKPVFCLFPESSFSKRIN
;
A
#
# COMPACT_ATOMS: atom_id res chain seq x y z
N MET A 1 1.33 20.91 11.41
CA MET A 1 -0.07 21.36 11.29
C MET A 1 -0.95 20.16 10.98
N ILE A 2 -2.13 20.06 11.60
CA ILE A 2 -3.14 19.03 11.29
C ILE A 2 -4.05 19.64 10.22
N GLY A 3 -4.36 18.88 9.17
CA GLY A 3 -5.23 19.36 8.09
C GLY A 3 -6.71 19.28 8.45
N ASP A 4 -7.54 20.02 7.74
CA ASP A 4 -8.98 20.07 7.97
C ASP A 4 -9.75 18.88 7.35
N VAL A 5 -11.02 18.77 7.72
CA VAL A 5 -11.95 17.80 7.10
C VAL A 5 -12.28 18.24 5.67
N SER A 6 -11.96 17.40 4.69
CA SER A 6 -12.10 17.73 3.26
C SER A 6 -12.14 16.48 2.38
N GLU A 7 -12.95 16.52 1.31
CA GLU A 7 -13.05 15.43 0.32
C GLU A 7 -11.68 15.05 -0.24
N ARG A 8 -10.83 16.04 -0.54
CA ARG A 8 -9.49 15.84 -1.09
C ARG A 8 -8.47 16.77 -0.45
N SER A 9 -7.28 16.23 -0.23
CA SER A 9 -6.11 17.02 0.17
C SER A 9 -5.22 17.19 -1.04
N TYR A 10 -4.92 18.45 -1.34
CA TYR A 10 -3.98 18.82 -2.41
C TYR A 10 -2.57 19.11 -1.90
N GLU A 11 -2.38 18.99 -0.59
CA GLU A 11 -1.06 19.05 0.01
C GLU A 11 -0.07 18.10 -0.70
N PRO A 12 1.17 18.54 -1.01
CA PRO A 12 2.16 17.71 -1.68
C PRO A 12 2.47 16.43 -0.88
N LEU A 13 2.89 15.34 -1.53
CA LEU A 13 3.46 14.17 -0.85
C LEU A 13 4.98 14.22 -0.95
N ALA A 14 5.68 14.16 0.19
CA ALA A 14 7.13 14.12 0.25
C ALA A 14 7.63 12.75 0.75
N LEU A 15 8.94 12.52 0.66
CA LEU A 15 9.58 11.27 1.09
C LEU A 15 9.29 10.93 2.56
N ALA A 16 9.24 11.94 3.44
CA ALA A 16 8.91 11.73 4.85
C ALA A 16 7.50 11.16 5.04
N ASP A 17 6.53 11.60 4.23
CA ASP A 17 5.17 11.08 4.26
C ASP A 17 5.12 9.65 3.75
N LEU A 18 5.88 9.31 2.70
CA LEU A 18 6.00 7.93 2.24
C LEU A 18 6.51 7.00 3.35
N ARG A 19 7.49 7.45 4.16
CA ARG A 19 7.99 6.68 5.31
C ARG A 19 6.93 6.52 6.40
N MET A 20 6.18 7.57 6.69
CA MET A 20 5.07 7.53 7.64
C MET A 20 3.97 6.54 7.18
N ILE A 21 3.57 6.61 5.91
CA ILE A 21 2.61 5.69 5.29
C ILE A 21 3.12 4.25 5.34
N ALA A 22 4.39 4.02 5.00
CA ALA A 22 5.01 2.69 5.07
C ALA A 22 4.97 2.12 6.50
N SER A 23 5.30 2.94 7.50
CA SER A 23 5.26 2.56 8.92
C SER A 23 3.84 2.20 9.35
N ALA A 24 2.85 3.03 9.03
CA ALA A 24 1.45 2.78 9.36
C ALA A 24 0.90 1.51 8.68
N ALA A 25 1.28 1.28 7.42
CA ALA A 25 0.91 0.06 6.70
C ALA A 25 1.52 -1.19 7.35
N MET A 26 2.80 -1.13 7.75
CA MET A 26 3.47 -2.23 8.44
C MET A 26 2.82 -2.53 9.81
N GLN A 27 2.45 -1.50 10.57
CA GLN A 27 1.73 -1.65 11.84
C GLN A 27 0.37 -2.32 11.62
N SER A 28 -0.38 -1.89 10.59
CA SER A 28 -1.66 -2.48 10.22
C SER A 28 -1.53 -3.97 9.84
N LEU A 29 -0.50 -4.32 9.05
CA LEU A 29 -0.21 -5.70 8.70
C LEU A 29 0.16 -6.54 9.94
N ASN A 30 1.03 -6.02 10.82
CA ASN A 30 1.40 -6.71 12.05
C ASN A 30 0.18 -7.01 12.92
N ALA A 31 -0.70 -6.04 13.13
CA ALA A 31 -1.94 -6.23 13.89
C ALA A 31 -2.82 -7.35 13.26
N VAL A 32 -2.90 -7.40 11.93
CA VAL A 32 -3.61 -8.47 11.21
C VAL A 32 -2.96 -9.83 11.43
N PHE A 33 -1.63 -9.92 11.32
CA PHE A 33 -0.89 -11.17 11.51
C PHE A 33 -1.02 -11.73 12.92
N HIS A 34 -1.22 -10.87 13.93
CA HIS A 34 -1.45 -11.33 15.31
C HIS A 34 -2.84 -11.94 15.52
N ARG A 35 -3.88 -11.39 14.89
CA ARG A 35 -5.27 -11.82 15.12
C ARG A 35 -5.79 -12.88 14.14
N ALA A 36 -5.19 -13.00 12.94
CA ALA A 36 -5.71 -13.86 11.88
C ALA A 36 -4.73 -14.98 11.51
N ARG A 37 -5.07 -16.22 11.88
CA ARG A 37 -4.21 -17.42 11.69
C ARG A 37 -3.67 -17.57 10.26
N VAL A 38 -4.51 -17.39 9.24
CA VAL A 38 -4.08 -17.53 7.83
C VAL A 38 -3.16 -16.40 7.41
N ALA A 39 -3.43 -15.16 7.82
CA ALA A 39 -2.57 -14.02 7.51
C ALA A 39 -1.20 -14.15 8.20
N GLY A 40 -1.17 -14.70 9.42
CA GLY A 40 0.07 -14.98 10.16
C GLY A 40 1.06 -15.87 9.43
N LEU A 41 0.60 -16.74 8.50
CA LEU A 41 1.48 -17.56 7.65
C LEU A 41 2.38 -16.74 6.71
N TYR A 42 2.01 -15.47 6.48
CA TYR A 42 2.71 -14.56 5.55
C TYR A 42 3.59 -13.53 6.27
N ARG A 43 3.68 -13.56 7.61
CA ARG A 43 4.42 -12.58 8.40
C ARG A 43 5.87 -12.37 7.94
N ASN A 44 6.56 -13.47 7.62
CA ASN A 44 7.97 -13.46 7.22
C ASN A 44 8.13 -13.59 5.69
N ARG A 45 7.06 -13.33 4.93
CA ARG A 45 7.03 -13.49 3.47
C ARG A 45 6.81 -12.17 2.75
N LEU A 46 6.83 -11.03 3.45
CA LEU A 46 6.65 -9.72 2.83
C LEU A 46 7.82 -9.43 1.89
N LEU A 47 7.53 -9.28 0.60
CA LEU A 47 8.51 -8.94 -0.44
C LEU A 47 8.61 -7.43 -0.61
N LEU A 48 7.46 -6.77 -0.76
CA LEU A 48 7.41 -5.37 -1.17
C LEU A 48 6.13 -4.69 -0.67
N LEU A 49 6.26 -3.44 -0.19
CA LEU A 49 5.14 -2.52 -0.01
C LEU A 49 5.18 -1.48 -1.12
N ALA A 50 4.01 -1.11 -1.65
CA ALA A 50 3.92 -0.09 -2.69
C ALA A 50 2.78 0.89 -2.45
N LEU A 51 3.05 2.18 -2.65
CA LEU A 51 2.03 3.19 -2.85
C LEU A 51 1.44 3.01 -4.25
N ALA A 52 0.11 3.01 -4.36
CA ALA A 52 -0.56 2.76 -5.63
C ALA A 52 -1.73 3.72 -5.88
N GLN A 53 -2.38 3.54 -7.03
CA GLN A 53 -3.66 4.18 -7.36
C GLN A 53 -3.64 5.71 -7.24
N GLY A 54 -4.66 6.31 -6.63
CA GLY A 54 -4.83 7.76 -6.58
C GLY A 54 -3.73 8.44 -5.77
N SER A 55 -3.29 7.81 -4.68
CA SER A 55 -2.21 8.34 -3.83
C SER A 55 -0.85 8.34 -4.55
N ALA A 56 -0.55 7.31 -5.33
CA ALA A 56 0.67 7.26 -6.15
C ALA A 56 0.65 8.25 -7.31
N LEU A 57 -0.51 8.45 -7.96
CA LEU A 57 -0.65 9.47 -8.99
C LEU A 57 -0.46 10.88 -8.41
N HIS A 58 -1.02 11.13 -7.22
CA HIS A 58 -0.83 12.39 -6.50
C HIS A 58 0.62 12.61 -6.08
N TYR A 59 1.34 11.56 -5.66
CA TYR A 59 2.77 11.66 -5.39
C TYR A 59 3.58 12.05 -6.64
N LEU A 60 3.19 11.55 -7.82
CA LEU A 60 3.88 11.87 -9.06
C LEU A 60 3.62 13.32 -9.53
N ASN A 61 2.37 13.81 -9.43
CA ASN A 61 2.00 15.07 -10.09
C ASN A 61 1.15 16.05 -9.26
N GLY A 62 0.65 15.66 -8.09
CA GLY A 62 -0.13 16.51 -7.18
C GLY A 62 -1.53 16.91 -7.65
N THR A 63 -2.01 16.40 -8.79
CA THR A 63 -3.19 16.98 -9.48
C THR A 63 -4.53 16.44 -9.01
N ASN A 64 -4.62 15.14 -8.71
CA ASN A 64 -5.90 14.51 -8.41
C ASN A 64 -6.35 14.70 -6.95
N GLY A 65 -5.46 15.15 -6.07
CA GLY A 65 -5.70 15.17 -4.63
C GLY A 65 -5.78 13.77 -4.03
N ILE A 66 -5.46 13.67 -2.75
CA ILE A 66 -5.55 12.44 -1.98
C ILE A 66 -6.98 12.35 -1.45
N LYS A 67 -7.66 11.22 -1.65
CA LYS A 67 -8.91 10.87 -0.94
C LYS A 67 -8.54 10.02 0.27
N ASP A 68 -7.82 8.95 -0.01
CA ASP A 68 -7.26 7.92 0.87
C ASP A 68 -5.86 7.55 0.37
N PHE A 69 -5.11 6.82 1.19
CA PHE A 69 -3.83 6.24 0.82
C PHE A 69 -3.98 4.77 0.46
N ASP A 70 -3.62 4.40 -0.77
CA ASP A 70 -3.67 3.02 -1.24
C ASP A 70 -2.29 2.38 -1.15
N VAL A 71 -2.13 1.39 -0.27
CA VAL A 71 -0.90 0.60 -0.15
C VAL A 71 -1.14 -0.85 -0.53
N TRP A 72 -0.25 -1.40 -1.36
CA TRP A 72 -0.23 -2.82 -1.72
C TRP A 72 0.94 -3.53 -1.05
N ALA A 73 0.63 -4.62 -0.34
CA ALA A 73 1.59 -5.53 0.26
C ALA A 73 1.68 -6.82 -0.54
N TYR A 74 2.87 -7.08 -1.08
CA TYR A 74 3.18 -8.26 -1.86
C TYR A 74 3.92 -9.27 -1.00
N PHE A 75 3.41 -10.48 -0.96
CA PHE A 75 3.99 -11.58 -0.20
C PHE A 75 4.45 -12.69 -1.12
N GLU A 76 5.49 -13.41 -0.73
CA GLU A 76 5.85 -14.67 -1.36
C GLU A 76 4.71 -15.69 -1.15
N ALA A 77 4.31 -16.35 -2.22
CA ALA A 77 3.40 -17.49 -2.19
C ALA A 77 4.06 -18.73 -1.54
N GLY A 78 3.34 -19.85 -1.50
CA GLY A 78 3.88 -21.11 -0.97
C GLY A 78 3.38 -21.59 0.40
N PRO A 79 2.70 -20.81 1.27
CA PRO A 79 2.02 -21.38 2.42
C PRO A 79 0.91 -22.37 2.02
N ALA A 80 0.68 -23.39 2.85
CA ALA A 80 -0.35 -24.42 2.62
C ALA A 80 -1.77 -23.86 2.45
N LYS A 81 -2.03 -22.64 2.95
CA LYS A 81 -3.28 -21.91 2.69
C LYS A 81 -2.98 -20.65 1.87
N PRO A 82 -3.70 -20.44 0.74
CA PRO A 82 -3.50 -19.26 -0.09
C PRO A 82 -3.90 -18.00 0.67
N PHE A 83 -3.29 -16.88 0.29
CA PHE A 83 -3.58 -15.59 0.89
C PHE A 83 -5.07 -15.25 0.68
N PRO A 84 -5.78 -14.73 1.69
CA PRO A 84 -7.20 -14.41 1.54
C PRO A 84 -7.44 -13.46 0.36
N HIS A 85 -8.27 -13.88 -0.58
CA HIS A 85 -8.53 -13.11 -1.79
C HIS A 85 -9.22 -11.78 -1.47
N ARG A 86 -8.70 -10.68 -2.03
CA ARG A 86 -9.26 -9.31 -1.95
C ARG A 86 -9.41 -8.75 -0.53
N LYS A 87 -8.54 -9.16 0.40
CA LYS A 87 -8.59 -8.58 1.74
C LYS A 87 -8.04 -7.16 1.73
N ARG A 88 -8.91 -6.21 2.07
CA ARG A 88 -8.61 -4.81 2.35
C ARG A 88 -8.58 -4.62 3.87
N TRP A 89 -7.56 -3.95 4.37
CA TRP A 89 -7.49 -3.49 5.75
C TRP A 89 -7.47 -1.97 5.76
N CYS A 90 -8.54 -1.40 6.29
CA CYS A 90 -8.68 0.04 6.49
C CYS A 90 -8.14 0.40 7.87
N SER A 91 -7.36 1.47 7.94
CA SER A 91 -6.79 2.00 9.18
C SER A 91 -6.78 3.52 9.15
N ASP A 92 -6.86 4.13 10.32
CA ASP A 92 -6.65 5.57 10.48
C ASP A 92 -5.14 5.86 10.44
N LEU A 93 -4.70 6.73 9.52
CA LEU A 93 -3.30 7.17 9.46
C LEU A 93 -2.91 8.03 10.67
N GLY A 94 -3.91 8.56 11.40
CA GLY A 94 -3.71 9.48 12.50
C GLY A 94 -3.61 10.94 12.03
N PRO A 95 -3.49 11.89 12.97
CA PRO A 95 -3.48 13.31 12.65
C PRO A 95 -2.29 13.67 11.75
N THR A 96 -2.57 14.19 10.57
CA THR A 96 -1.55 14.66 9.61
C THR A 96 -2.02 15.93 8.92
N ARG A 97 -1.12 16.62 8.22
CA ARG A 97 -1.47 17.78 7.39
C ARG A 97 -2.43 17.46 6.24
N PHE A 98 -2.62 16.19 5.91
CA PHE A 98 -3.58 15.78 4.88
C PHE A 98 -5.04 15.83 5.37
N GLY A 99 -5.27 16.04 6.66
CA GLY A 99 -6.60 16.10 7.26
C GLY A 99 -7.32 14.76 7.18
N ARG A 100 -8.64 14.79 7.03
CA ARG A 100 -9.50 13.59 7.00
C ARG A 100 -10.61 13.73 5.97
N HIS A 101 -11.04 12.62 5.39
CA HIS A 101 -12.23 12.58 4.55
C HIS A 101 -13.53 12.76 5.37
N PRO A 102 -14.54 13.51 4.91
CA PRO A 102 -15.81 13.67 5.63
C PRO A 102 -16.49 12.34 5.99
N ASP A 103 -16.50 11.39 5.05
CA ASP A 103 -17.08 10.05 5.24
C ASP A 103 -16.33 9.13 6.22
N ASP A 104 -15.07 9.40 6.55
CA ASP A 104 -14.27 8.54 7.44
C ASP A 104 -14.57 8.88 8.92
N LEU A 105 -15.83 8.73 9.34
CA LEU A 105 -16.28 9.02 10.71
C LEU A 105 -15.46 8.21 11.75
N GLY A 106 -15.06 8.87 12.84
CA GLY A 106 -14.24 8.27 13.89
C GLY A 106 -12.73 8.21 13.61
N TYR A 107 -12.29 8.53 12.39
CA TYR A 107 -10.87 8.68 12.09
C TYR A 107 -10.40 10.08 12.52
N SER A 108 -9.10 10.20 12.81
CA SER A 108 -8.39 11.42 13.16
C SER A 108 -7.52 11.95 12.01
N GLY A 109 -7.24 11.13 10.99
CA GLY A 109 -6.69 11.54 9.70
C GLY A 109 -7.21 10.72 8.53
N ARG A 110 -6.59 10.89 7.35
CA ARG A 110 -7.02 10.20 6.13
C ARG A 110 -6.91 8.68 6.29
N ARG A 111 -7.88 7.96 5.72
CA ARG A 111 -7.85 6.52 5.67
C ARG A 111 -6.64 6.00 4.89
N LEU A 112 -6.02 4.96 5.45
CA LEU A 112 -5.02 4.12 4.82
C LEU A 112 -5.64 2.76 4.50
N ASP A 113 -5.72 2.45 3.22
CA ASP A 113 -6.19 1.17 2.69
C ASP A 113 -4.99 0.28 2.34
N VAL A 114 -4.79 -0.79 3.11
CA VAL A 114 -3.77 -1.80 2.85
C VAL A 114 -4.40 -3.01 2.16
N MET A 115 -3.97 -3.28 0.93
CA MET A 115 -4.36 -4.44 0.14
C MET A 115 -3.25 -5.47 0.17
N GLY A 116 -3.59 -6.76 0.26
CA GLY A 116 -2.60 -7.84 0.27
C GLY A 116 -2.70 -8.77 -0.94
N ARG A 117 -1.55 -9.24 -1.42
CA ARG A 117 -1.46 -10.23 -2.50
C ARG A 117 -0.26 -11.14 -2.30
N SER A 118 -0.45 -12.46 -2.40
CA SER A 118 0.65 -13.39 -2.59
C SER A 118 0.98 -13.57 -4.08
N ILE A 119 2.26 -13.63 -4.40
CA ILE A 119 2.79 -13.82 -5.75
C ILE A 119 3.90 -14.87 -5.73
N GLU A 120 4.04 -15.60 -6.83
CA GLU A 120 5.18 -16.51 -7.03
C GLU A 120 6.47 -15.69 -7.17
N VAL A 121 7.58 -16.20 -6.65
CA VAL A 121 8.93 -15.65 -6.82
C VAL A 121 9.78 -16.70 -7.51
N VAL A 122 10.42 -16.32 -8.61
CA VAL A 122 11.34 -17.21 -9.34
C VAL A 122 12.69 -17.21 -8.62
N SER A 123 13.41 -18.34 -8.64
CA SER A 123 14.72 -18.44 -8.00
C SER A 123 15.68 -17.35 -8.50
N GLY A 124 16.29 -16.61 -7.57
CA GLY A 124 17.21 -15.50 -7.87
C GLY A 124 16.53 -14.20 -8.33
N GLU A 125 15.20 -14.16 -8.40
CA GLU A 125 14.45 -12.95 -8.76
C GLU A 125 14.40 -11.95 -7.61
N SER A 126 14.55 -10.66 -7.92
CA SER A 126 14.36 -9.60 -6.94
C SER A 126 12.88 -9.43 -6.58
N ALA A 127 12.59 -8.81 -5.42
CA ALA A 127 11.21 -8.51 -5.03
C ALA A 127 10.53 -7.59 -6.05
N GLU A 128 11.26 -6.63 -6.61
CA GLU A 128 10.79 -5.68 -7.61
C GLU A 128 10.44 -6.40 -8.92
N ASP A 129 11.28 -7.34 -9.37
CA ASP A 129 11.06 -8.08 -10.60
C ASP A 129 9.88 -9.05 -10.47
N ALA A 130 9.74 -9.71 -9.32
CA ALA A 130 8.56 -10.54 -9.03
C ALA A 130 7.27 -9.72 -9.09
N VAL A 131 7.27 -8.51 -8.51
CA VAL A 131 6.10 -7.60 -8.57
C VAL A 131 5.86 -7.09 -10.00
N ARG A 132 6.91 -6.73 -10.76
CA ARG A 132 6.79 -6.32 -12.17
C ARG A 132 6.19 -7.42 -13.03
N ARG A 133 6.68 -8.65 -12.89
CA ARG A 133 6.14 -9.83 -13.58
C ARG A 133 4.68 -10.06 -13.21
N TRP A 134 4.33 -9.93 -11.94
CA TRP A 134 2.93 -10.01 -11.52
C TRP A 134 2.05 -8.89 -12.10
N LEU A 135 2.54 -7.64 -12.12
CA LEU A 135 1.86 -6.49 -12.74
C LEU A 135 1.64 -6.68 -14.25
N ALA A 136 2.55 -7.39 -14.93
CA ALA A 136 2.41 -7.73 -16.35
C ALA A 136 1.31 -8.79 -16.61
N SER A 137 0.86 -9.54 -15.60
CA SER A 137 -0.16 -10.58 -15.74
C SER A 137 -1.56 -10.04 -16.10
N SER A 138 -2.47 -10.96 -16.43
CA SER A 138 -3.89 -10.67 -16.71
C SER A 138 -4.76 -10.58 -15.45
N ALA A 139 -4.18 -10.64 -14.25
CA ALA A 139 -4.94 -10.52 -13.01
C ALA A 139 -5.65 -9.16 -12.96
N LYS A 140 -6.96 -9.14 -12.66
CA LYS A 140 -7.77 -7.89 -12.68
C LYS A 140 -7.14 -6.76 -11.86
N SER A 141 -6.59 -7.07 -10.69
CA SER A 141 -5.89 -6.08 -9.86
C SER A 141 -4.58 -5.60 -10.47
N ALA A 142 -3.81 -6.48 -11.11
CA ALA A 142 -2.58 -6.11 -11.81
C ALA A 142 -2.88 -5.16 -12.97
N VAL A 143 -3.92 -5.46 -13.77
CA VAL A 143 -4.41 -4.61 -14.84
C VAL A 143 -4.83 -3.23 -14.33
N ALA A 144 -5.57 -3.16 -13.22
CA ALA A 144 -5.99 -1.89 -12.63
C ALA A 144 -4.83 -1.10 -12.01
N LEU A 145 -3.84 -1.77 -11.41
CA LEU A 145 -2.68 -1.12 -10.79
C LEU A 145 -1.74 -0.53 -11.83
N ARG A 146 -1.46 -1.26 -12.91
CA ARG A 146 -0.49 -0.82 -13.91
C ARG A 146 -0.94 0.38 -14.75
N GLN A 147 -2.21 0.78 -14.64
CA GLN A 147 -2.76 2.00 -15.27
C GLN A 147 -2.27 3.30 -14.62
N LYS A 148 -1.72 3.23 -13.41
CA LYS A 148 -1.21 4.38 -12.66
C LYS A 148 0.20 4.07 -12.15
N PRO A 149 0.98 5.08 -11.74
CA PRO A 149 2.27 4.84 -11.11
C PRO A 149 2.12 3.98 -9.85
N VAL A 150 3.14 3.17 -9.60
CA VAL A 150 3.31 2.36 -8.41
C VAL A 150 4.70 2.64 -7.87
N PHE A 151 4.81 3.08 -6.62
CA PHE A 151 6.08 3.44 -5.99
C PHE A 151 6.38 2.54 -4.81
N CYS A 152 7.60 2.04 -4.73
CA CYS A 152 8.04 1.17 -3.65
C CYS A 152 8.18 1.95 -2.32
N LEU A 153 7.66 1.36 -1.25
CA LEU A 153 7.72 1.85 0.13
C LEU A 153 8.57 0.95 1.03
N PHE A 154 8.81 -0.28 0.61
CA PHE A 154 9.67 -1.29 1.23
C PHE A 154 9.98 -2.33 0.15
N PRO A 155 11.23 -2.85 0.00
CA PRO A 155 12.39 -2.65 0.87
C PRO A 155 13.04 -1.27 0.72
N GLU A 156 13.86 -0.89 1.71
CA GLU A 156 14.56 0.40 1.73
C GLU A 156 15.48 0.61 0.51
N SER A 157 16.09 -0.46 0.00
CA SER A 157 16.96 -0.45 -1.20
C SER A 157 16.26 0.07 -2.46
N SER A 158 14.93 0.05 -2.47
CA SER A 158 14.10 0.54 -3.58
C SER A 158 13.07 1.58 -3.15
N PHE A 159 13.23 2.15 -1.96
CA PHE A 159 12.32 3.16 -1.46
C PHE A 159 12.14 4.32 -2.44
N SER A 160 10.90 4.74 -2.66
CA SER A 160 10.45 5.75 -3.62
C SER A 160 10.70 5.44 -5.10
N LYS A 161 11.30 4.30 -5.45
CA LYS A 161 11.48 3.92 -6.86
C LYS A 161 10.14 3.54 -7.47
N ARG A 162 9.90 4.01 -8.69
CA ARG A 162 8.75 3.60 -9.50
C ARG A 162 8.97 2.19 -10.04
N ILE A 163 7.97 1.32 -9.92
CA ILE A 163 8.09 -0.10 -10.29
C ILE A 163 7.31 -0.51 -11.54
N ASN A 164 6.60 0.40 -12.20
CA ASN A 164 5.85 0.17 -13.45
C ASN A 164 5.83 1.37 -14.41
#